data_AF-A0A7S1RHM0-F1
#
_entry.id   AF-A0A7S1RHM0-F1
#
_cell.length_a   1.000
_cell.length_b   1.000
_cell.length_c   1.000
_cell.angle_alpha   90.00
_cell.angle_beta   90.00
_cell.angle_gamma   90.00
#
_symmetry.space_group_name_H-M   'P 1'
#
loop_
_entity.id
_entity.type
_entity.pdbx_description
1 polymer ?
#
loop_
_entity_poly.entity_id
_entity_poly.type
_entity_poly.pdbx_seq_one_letter_code
_entity_poly.pdbx_strand_id
1 'polypeptide(L)'
;GGGSPSAMLGGYFPPLPEEPSYAGFSRDPLAPPPAPYVHPRVFFAPEELPALRERLRSGTAARVGMEDLRSLLAEGYPPAAMAAGNLSLAEVDAALAQRLVSEAFRCLIDADREAARRLGQQLESLADEMRAALQSYSGKAGGWVLGAASYDESDTWGTHHHGVVLKVGAALMYDFLYPYLAASTRQKVREALSLATAGTWSVGMDAVPAAPAATSSQLPSLTGDLVLNLLAIKGEDGFDEGVFERAAKAYGAW
;
A
#
# COMPACT_ATOMS: atom_id res chain seq x y z
N GLY A 1 -17.22 -36.83 29.94
CA GLY A 1 -15.79 -36.52 29.97
C GLY A 1 -15.50 -35.55 28.85
N GLY A 2 -15.29 -34.28 29.16
CA GLY A 2 -14.96 -33.25 28.17
C GLY A 2 -13.44 -33.11 28.09
N GLY A 3 -12.82 -33.67 27.06
CA GLY A 3 -11.42 -33.39 26.74
C GLY A 3 -11.31 -31.96 26.22
N SER A 4 -10.36 -31.19 26.74
CA SER A 4 -10.04 -29.87 26.23
C SER A 4 -9.77 -29.94 24.72
N PRO A 5 -10.32 -29.03 23.89
CA PRO A 5 -10.01 -28.95 22.45
C PRO A 5 -8.50 -28.96 22.15
N SER A 6 -7.71 -28.43 23.09
CA SER A 6 -6.24 -28.42 23.02
C SER A 6 -5.61 -29.83 22.97
N ALA A 7 -6.28 -30.84 23.54
CA ALA A 7 -5.78 -32.22 23.54
C ALA A 7 -6.01 -32.94 22.20
N MET A 8 -6.99 -32.53 21.39
CA MET A 8 -7.21 -33.11 20.06
C MET A 8 -6.26 -32.57 19.00
N LEU A 9 -5.81 -31.33 19.12
CA LEU A 9 -4.99 -30.67 18.11
C LEU A 9 -3.48 -30.97 18.24
N GLY A 10 -3.02 -31.31 19.44
CA GLY A 10 -1.59 -31.57 19.72
C GLY A 10 -1.00 -32.78 18.98
N GLY A 11 -1.82 -33.67 18.42
CA GLY A 11 -1.36 -34.80 17.59
C GLY A 11 -1.14 -34.45 16.11
N TYR A 12 -1.68 -33.32 15.64
CA TYR A 12 -1.66 -32.94 14.22
C TYR A 12 -0.71 -31.79 13.91
N PHE A 13 -0.44 -30.92 14.90
CA PHE A 13 0.45 -29.77 14.73
C PHE A 13 1.59 -29.87 15.75
N PRO A 14 2.85 -29.71 15.31
CA PRO A 14 3.95 -29.56 16.26
C PRO A 14 3.65 -28.34 17.16
N PRO A 15 4.08 -28.36 18.43
CA PRO A 15 3.99 -27.17 19.27
C PRO A 15 4.70 -26.03 18.56
N LEU A 16 3.97 -24.92 18.34
CA LEU A 16 4.61 -23.70 17.86
C LEU A 16 5.62 -23.26 18.93
N PRO A 17 6.82 -22.82 18.54
CA PRO A 17 7.73 -22.22 19.50
C PRO A 17 7.04 -21.04 20.18
N GLU A 18 7.28 -20.87 21.49
CA GLU A 18 6.66 -19.78 22.27
C GLU A 18 7.03 -18.39 21.72
N GLU A 19 8.18 -18.28 21.05
CA GLU A 19 8.64 -17.07 20.37
C GLU A 19 9.08 -17.37 18.93
N PRO A 20 8.69 -16.53 17.94
CA PRO A 20 9.23 -16.60 16.59
C PRO A 20 10.76 -16.39 16.59
N SER A 21 11.48 -17.18 15.78
CA SER A 21 12.91 -16.95 15.55
C SER A 21 13.10 -15.82 14.55
N TYR A 22 13.64 -14.70 15.01
CA TYR A 22 14.05 -13.58 14.15
C TYR A 22 15.53 -13.69 13.71
N ALA A 23 16.17 -14.85 13.90
CA ALA A 23 17.54 -15.05 13.48
C ALA A 23 17.66 -14.91 11.95
N GLY A 24 18.48 -13.95 11.50
CA GLY A 24 18.68 -13.64 10.08
C GLY A 24 17.83 -12.47 9.55
N PHE A 25 16.90 -11.93 10.34
CA PHE A 25 16.21 -10.69 10.00
C PHE A 25 17.03 -9.48 10.47
N SER A 26 17.20 -8.49 9.59
CA SER A 26 17.80 -7.21 9.97
C SER A 26 16.87 -6.51 10.97
N ARG A 27 17.37 -6.25 12.18
CA ARG A 27 16.69 -5.40 13.17
C ARG A 27 17.05 -3.93 13.02
N ASP A 28 18.09 -3.64 12.24
CA ASP A 28 18.46 -2.27 11.95
C ASP A 28 17.35 -1.65 11.10
N PRO A 29 16.70 -0.58 11.58
CA PRO A 29 15.73 0.12 10.77
C PRO A 29 16.41 0.58 9.48
N LEU A 30 15.68 0.50 8.37
CA LEU A 30 16.00 1.31 7.20
C LEU A 30 16.14 2.77 7.66
N ALA A 31 16.92 3.56 6.94
CA ALA A 31 17.17 4.97 7.28
C ALA A 31 15.87 5.69 7.71
N PRO A 32 15.94 6.66 8.64
CA PRO A 32 14.75 7.36 9.11
C PRO A 32 13.97 7.91 7.92
N PRO A 33 12.62 7.88 7.97
CA PRO A 33 11.83 8.31 6.82
C PRO A 33 12.17 9.75 6.47
N PRO A 34 12.22 10.10 5.18
CA PRO A 34 12.39 11.48 4.72
C PRO A 34 11.40 12.45 5.39
N ALA A 35 11.76 13.73 5.41
CA ALA A 35 10.88 14.80 5.85
C ALA A 35 9.55 14.81 5.06
N PRO A 36 8.46 15.39 5.61
CA PRO A 36 7.21 15.54 4.87
C PRO A 36 7.42 16.17 3.48
N TYR A 37 6.65 15.72 2.48
CA TYR A 37 6.72 16.18 1.09
C TYR A 37 8.04 15.86 0.36
N VAL A 38 8.90 15.01 0.94
CA VAL A 38 10.12 14.48 0.31
C VAL A 38 9.91 13.02 -0.05
N HIS A 39 10.06 12.71 -1.34
CA HIS A 39 9.75 11.41 -1.94
C HIS A 39 10.83 11.00 -2.96
N PRO A 40 11.06 9.70 -3.18
CA PRO A 40 10.36 8.54 -2.60
C PRO A 40 10.63 8.39 -1.10
N ARG A 41 9.75 7.69 -0.39
CA ARG A 41 9.85 7.51 1.06
C ARG A 41 9.32 6.20 1.60
N VAL A 42 8.55 5.44 0.81
CA VAL A 42 7.91 4.21 1.29
C VAL A 42 8.94 3.09 1.45
N PHE A 43 9.83 2.90 0.47
CA PHE A 43 10.83 1.83 0.49
C PHE A 43 12.27 2.32 0.63
N PHE A 44 12.55 3.54 0.18
CA PHE A 44 13.88 4.14 0.18
C PHE A 44 13.75 5.66 0.08
N ALA A 45 14.74 6.37 0.61
CA ALA A 45 14.84 7.82 0.56
C ALA A 45 15.42 8.30 -0.79
N PRO A 46 15.22 9.58 -1.18
CA PRO A 46 15.77 10.10 -2.44
C PRO A 46 17.30 10.05 -2.51
N GLU A 47 17.98 10.19 -1.37
CA GLU A 47 19.44 10.15 -1.26
C GLU A 47 20.00 8.76 -1.55
N GLU A 48 19.17 7.71 -1.44
CA GLU A 48 19.54 6.32 -1.74
C GLU A 48 19.43 6.00 -3.24
N LEU A 49 18.73 6.84 -4.02
CA LEU A 49 18.51 6.60 -5.46
C LEU A 49 19.80 6.39 -6.27
N PRO A 50 20.89 7.15 -6.08
CA PRO A 50 22.13 6.91 -6.83
C PRO A 50 22.72 5.52 -6.57
N ALA A 51 22.76 5.09 -5.31
CA ALA A 51 23.27 3.77 -4.94
C ALA A 51 22.34 2.65 -5.43
N LEU A 52 21.02 2.85 -5.34
CA LEU A 52 20.02 1.92 -5.85
C LEU A 52 20.15 1.74 -7.36
N ARG A 53 20.24 2.83 -8.14
CA ARG A 53 20.45 2.79 -9.60
C ARG A 53 21.73 2.05 -9.96
N GLU A 54 22.80 2.28 -9.23
CA GLU A 54 24.05 1.56 -9.46
C GLU A 54 23.88 0.06 -9.21
N ARG A 55 23.26 -0.33 -8.10
CA ARG A 55 22.98 -1.74 -7.79
C ARG A 55 22.11 -2.41 -8.86
N LEU A 56 21.09 -1.72 -9.36
CA LEU A 56 20.21 -2.21 -10.43
C LEU A 56 20.93 -2.34 -11.77
N ARG A 57 22.02 -1.59 -11.98
CA ARG A 57 22.83 -1.65 -13.21
C ARG A 57 23.93 -2.71 -13.14
N SER A 58 24.63 -2.83 -12.01
CA SER A 58 25.85 -3.64 -11.90
C SER A 58 25.63 -5.01 -11.24
N GLY A 59 24.57 -5.18 -10.43
CA GLY A 59 24.27 -6.45 -9.78
C GLY A 59 23.57 -7.44 -10.71
N THR A 60 24.06 -8.67 -10.84
CA THR A 60 23.49 -9.68 -11.75
C THR A 60 22.00 -9.90 -11.54
N ALA A 61 21.57 -10.21 -10.31
CA ALA A 61 20.16 -10.46 -10.01
C ALA A 61 19.29 -9.21 -10.18
N ALA A 62 19.80 -8.05 -9.77
CA ALA A 62 19.08 -6.78 -9.85
C ALA A 62 18.89 -6.31 -11.31
N ARG A 63 19.90 -6.52 -12.16
CA ARG A 63 19.84 -6.26 -13.60
C ARG A 63 18.82 -7.15 -14.29
N VAL A 64 18.82 -8.46 -14.00
CA VAL A 64 17.84 -9.42 -14.53
C VAL A 64 16.43 -9.00 -14.13
N GLY A 65 16.20 -8.66 -12.85
CA GLY A 65 14.89 -8.18 -12.39
C GLY A 65 14.41 -6.92 -13.12
N MET A 66 15.31 -5.97 -13.45
CA MET A 66 14.96 -4.80 -14.25
C MET A 66 14.69 -5.13 -15.73
N GLU A 67 15.39 -6.12 -16.30
CA GLU A 67 15.12 -6.61 -17.66
C GLU A 67 13.76 -7.29 -17.75
N ASP A 68 13.41 -8.12 -16.76
CA ASP A 68 12.10 -8.76 -16.65
C ASP A 68 10.98 -7.72 -16.48
N LEU A 69 11.19 -6.71 -15.62
CA LEU A 69 10.25 -5.60 -15.45
C LEU A 69 10.00 -4.85 -16.76
N ARG A 70 11.07 -4.51 -17.50
CA ARG A 70 10.95 -3.82 -18.79
C ARG A 70 10.27 -4.70 -19.83
N SER A 71 10.51 -6.02 -19.80
CA SER A 71 9.85 -6.97 -20.70
C SER A 71 8.36 -7.08 -20.40
N LEU A 72 7.98 -7.18 -19.13
CA LEU A 72 6.59 -7.16 -18.67
C LEU A 72 5.84 -5.90 -19.16
N LEU A 73 6.52 -4.75 -19.14
CA LEU A 73 5.97 -3.49 -19.63
C LEU A 73 5.94 -3.45 -21.17
N ALA A 74 6.93 -3.98 -21.88
CA ALA A 74 6.87 -4.05 -23.34
C ALA A 74 5.67 -4.90 -23.84
N GLU A 75 5.26 -5.90 -23.06
CA GLU A 75 4.09 -6.73 -23.35
C GLU A 75 2.78 -6.02 -22.98
N GLY A 76 2.26 -5.21 -23.90
CA GLY A 76 0.91 -4.65 -23.80
C GLY A 76 0.77 -3.44 -22.87
N TYR A 77 1.88 -2.76 -22.54
CA TYR A 77 1.87 -1.45 -21.90
C TYR A 77 2.39 -0.33 -22.87
N PRO A 78 1.81 0.89 -22.85
CA PRO A 78 0.63 1.26 -22.09
C PRO A 78 -0.60 0.46 -22.58
N PRO A 79 -1.54 0.10 -21.68
CA PRO A 79 -2.76 -0.60 -22.08
C PRO A 79 -3.50 0.22 -23.14
N ALA A 80 -4.25 -0.44 -24.02
CA ALA A 80 -5.02 0.23 -25.08
C ALA A 80 -5.92 1.36 -24.55
N ALA A 81 -6.45 1.21 -23.32
CA ALA A 81 -7.23 2.23 -22.63
C ALA A 81 -6.46 3.56 -22.45
N MET A 82 -5.18 3.50 -22.05
CA MET A 82 -4.31 4.69 -21.96
C MET A 82 -3.96 5.30 -23.32
N ALA A 83 -4.01 4.51 -24.40
CA ALA A 83 -3.84 5.03 -25.75
C ALA A 83 -5.11 5.74 -26.26
N ALA A 84 -6.28 5.35 -25.75
CA ALA A 84 -7.58 5.90 -26.13
C ALA A 84 -8.01 7.12 -25.30
N GLY A 85 -7.46 7.31 -24.10
CA GLY A 85 -7.81 8.42 -23.22
C GLY A 85 -7.25 8.28 -21.81
N ASN A 86 -7.91 8.94 -20.85
CA ASN A 86 -7.61 8.77 -19.43
C ASN A 86 -8.29 7.51 -18.88
N LEU A 87 -7.58 6.77 -18.03
CA LEU A 87 -8.12 5.62 -17.30
C LEU A 87 -9.20 6.06 -16.30
N SER A 88 -10.24 5.26 -16.19
CA SER A 88 -11.22 5.29 -15.10
C SER A 88 -10.95 4.20 -14.06
N LEU A 89 -11.44 4.37 -12.84
CA LEU A 89 -11.29 3.37 -11.77
C LEU A 89 -11.90 2.01 -12.16
N ALA A 90 -12.97 2.00 -12.95
CA ALA A 90 -13.62 0.77 -13.39
C ALA A 90 -12.75 -0.06 -14.35
N GLU A 91 -11.79 0.56 -15.03
CA GLU A 91 -10.86 -0.10 -15.95
C GLU A 91 -9.61 -0.63 -15.24
N VAL A 92 -9.34 -0.19 -14.01
CA VAL A 92 -8.13 -0.57 -13.27
C VAL A 92 -8.39 -1.79 -12.40
N ASP A 93 -8.10 -2.97 -12.96
CA ASP A 93 -8.00 -4.20 -12.18
C ASP A 93 -6.65 -4.30 -11.43
N ALA A 94 -6.49 -5.37 -10.64
CA ALA A 94 -5.28 -5.59 -9.85
C ALA A 94 -4.01 -5.77 -10.71
N ALA A 95 -4.13 -6.37 -11.90
CA ALA A 95 -2.99 -6.59 -12.79
C ALA A 95 -2.56 -5.29 -13.45
N LEU A 96 -3.52 -4.44 -13.86
CA LEU A 96 -3.23 -3.12 -14.38
C LEU A 96 -2.65 -2.22 -13.29
N ALA A 97 -3.20 -2.21 -12.08
CA ALA A 97 -2.63 -1.46 -10.95
C ALA A 97 -1.15 -1.82 -10.70
N GLN A 98 -0.81 -3.11 -10.73
CA GLN A 98 0.57 -3.58 -10.60
C GLN A 98 1.47 -3.06 -11.73
N ARG A 99 0.98 -3.06 -12.97
CA ARG A 99 1.71 -2.53 -14.14
C ARG A 99 1.93 -1.01 -14.05
N LEU A 100 0.94 -0.25 -13.57
CA LEU A 100 1.05 1.19 -13.35
C LEU A 100 2.12 1.51 -12.29
N VAL A 101 2.13 0.78 -11.17
CA VAL A 101 3.19 0.91 -10.14
C VAL A 101 4.56 0.55 -10.69
N SER A 102 4.64 -0.54 -11.47
CA SER A 102 5.87 -1.01 -12.12
C SER A 102 6.44 0.05 -13.07
N GLU A 103 5.57 0.68 -13.87
CA GLU A 103 5.97 1.79 -14.75
C GLU A 103 6.41 3.02 -13.95
N ALA A 104 5.72 3.36 -12.87
CA ALA A 104 6.11 4.47 -11.99
C ALA A 104 7.51 4.26 -11.40
N PHE A 105 7.79 3.04 -10.94
CA PHE A 105 9.12 2.65 -10.46
C PHE A 105 10.17 2.73 -11.58
N ARG A 106 9.89 2.16 -12.77
CA ARG A 106 10.79 2.25 -13.93
C ARG A 106 11.10 3.70 -14.29
N CYS A 107 10.09 4.57 -14.35
CA CYS A 107 10.25 5.99 -14.64
C CYS A 107 11.18 6.68 -13.62
N LEU A 108 11.06 6.34 -12.34
CA LEU A 108 11.94 6.85 -11.29
C LEU A 108 13.38 6.37 -11.49
N ILE A 109 13.59 5.08 -11.73
CA ILE A 109 14.93 4.49 -11.89
C ILE A 109 15.62 5.01 -13.15
N ASP A 110 14.94 4.94 -14.30
CA ASP A 110 15.48 5.32 -15.61
C ASP A 110 15.46 6.85 -15.85
N ALA A 111 14.88 7.62 -14.93
CA ALA A 111 14.68 9.07 -15.06
C ALA A 111 13.88 9.48 -16.32
N ASP A 112 12.93 8.63 -16.73
CA ASP A 112 12.07 8.83 -17.90
C ASP A 112 10.94 9.82 -17.60
N ARG A 113 11.25 11.11 -17.76
CA ARG A 113 10.32 12.22 -17.48
C ARG A 113 9.08 12.21 -18.35
N GLU A 114 9.20 11.75 -19.60
CA GLU A 114 8.10 11.80 -20.56
C GLU A 114 7.05 10.75 -20.22
N ALA A 115 7.47 9.52 -19.94
CA ALA A 115 6.59 8.47 -19.45
C ALA A 115 6.02 8.81 -18.07
N ALA A 116 6.85 9.35 -17.16
CA ALA A 116 6.39 9.79 -15.83
C ALA A 116 5.27 10.84 -15.93
N ARG A 117 5.40 11.80 -16.85
CA ARG A 117 4.38 12.84 -17.07
C ARG A 117 3.08 12.26 -17.59
N ARG A 118 3.14 11.33 -18.57
CA ARG A 118 1.94 10.64 -19.08
C ARG A 118 1.24 9.85 -17.97
N LEU A 119 2.01 9.10 -17.18
CA LEU A 119 1.47 8.31 -16.08
C LEU A 119 0.89 9.21 -14.98
N GLY A 120 1.52 10.35 -14.70
CA GLY A 120 1.00 11.36 -13.78
C GLY A 120 -0.36 11.93 -14.19
N GLN A 121 -0.63 12.10 -15.49
CA GLN A 121 -1.94 12.52 -16.00
C GLN A 121 -3.03 11.46 -15.76
N GLN A 122 -2.66 10.18 -15.87
CA GLN A 122 -3.57 9.07 -15.54
C GLN A 122 -3.87 9.06 -14.05
N LEU A 123 -2.83 9.17 -13.22
CA LEU A 123 -2.97 9.21 -11.77
C LEU A 123 -3.83 10.40 -11.31
N GLU A 124 -3.73 11.55 -11.97
CA GLU A 124 -4.58 12.70 -11.69
C GLU A 124 -6.07 12.40 -11.93
N SER A 125 -6.38 11.77 -13.07
CA SER A 125 -7.76 11.42 -13.43
C SER A 125 -8.33 10.39 -12.46
N LEU A 126 -7.52 9.36 -12.14
CA LEU A 126 -7.87 8.36 -11.16
C LEU A 126 -8.07 8.98 -9.77
N ALA A 127 -7.25 9.95 -9.36
CA ALA A 127 -7.41 10.63 -8.07
C ALA A 127 -8.72 11.42 -7.96
N ASP A 128 -9.17 12.05 -9.05
CA ASP A 128 -10.47 12.73 -9.07
C ASP A 128 -11.63 11.72 -8.91
N GLU A 129 -11.57 10.56 -9.58
CA GLU A 129 -12.56 9.49 -9.39
C GLU A 129 -12.50 8.85 -8.01
N MET A 130 -11.30 8.63 -7.45
CA MET A 130 -11.09 8.13 -6.09
C MET A 130 -11.76 9.03 -5.08
N ARG A 131 -11.53 10.34 -5.17
CA ARG A 131 -12.13 11.32 -4.25
C ARG A 131 -13.65 11.29 -4.36
N ALA A 132 -14.20 11.26 -5.57
CA ALA A 132 -15.64 11.18 -5.77
C ALA A 132 -16.24 9.88 -5.17
N ALA A 133 -15.59 8.74 -5.38
CA ALA A 133 -16.00 7.46 -4.81
C ALA A 133 -15.94 7.47 -3.28
N LEU A 134 -14.82 7.92 -2.69
CA LEU A 134 -14.63 8.01 -1.24
C LEU A 134 -15.64 8.96 -0.58
N GLN A 135 -15.91 10.10 -1.21
CA GLN A 135 -16.90 11.06 -0.71
C GLN A 135 -18.32 10.50 -0.73
N SER A 136 -18.64 9.60 -1.68
CA SER A 136 -19.93 8.91 -1.70
C SER A 136 -20.12 7.95 -0.51
N TYR A 137 -19.02 7.51 0.11
CA TYR A 137 -19.04 6.72 1.35
C TYR A 137 -19.05 7.60 2.61
N SER A 138 -18.40 8.77 2.57
CA SER A 138 -18.32 9.69 3.72
C SER A 138 -19.69 10.27 4.09
N GLY A 139 -20.19 9.96 5.28
CA GLY A 139 -21.49 10.41 5.79
C GLY A 139 -22.43 9.29 6.24
N LYS A 140 -22.10 8.01 6.00
CA LYS A 140 -22.80 6.87 6.58
C LYS A 140 -22.19 6.52 7.94
N ALA A 141 -22.69 7.17 8.99
CA ALA A 141 -22.26 6.92 10.35
C ALA A 141 -22.70 5.52 10.83
N GLY A 142 -21.77 4.57 10.90
CA GLY A 142 -21.93 3.30 11.61
C GLY A 142 -21.00 3.27 12.81
N GLY A 143 -21.53 3.55 14.01
CA GLY A 143 -20.76 3.60 15.25
C GLY A 143 -20.09 2.27 15.62
N TRP A 144 -19.12 2.35 16.54
CA TRP A 144 -18.46 1.18 17.14
C TRP A 144 -19.48 0.28 17.84
N VAL A 145 -19.77 -0.91 17.29
CA VAL A 145 -20.55 -1.94 17.99
C VAL A 145 -19.81 -3.28 17.93
N LEU A 146 -19.32 -3.71 19.09
CA LEU A 146 -18.85 -5.07 19.35
C LEU A 146 -20.08 -5.99 19.46
N GLY A 147 -20.36 -6.77 18.43
CA GLY A 147 -21.42 -7.79 18.49
C GLY A 147 -21.80 -8.30 17.12
N ALA A 148 -21.45 -9.56 16.86
CA ALA A 148 -21.82 -10.27 15.63
C ALA A 148 -23.34 -10.22 15.37
N ALA A 149 -23.70 -9.82 14.15
CA ALA A 149 -24.92 -10.13 13.39
C ALA A 149 -25.63 -8.92 12.75
N SER A 150 -24.88 -8.14 11.96
CA SER A 150 -25.32 -7.53 10.69
C SER A 150 -24.06 -6.97 10.03
N TYR A 151 -23.68 -7.44 8.83
CA TYR A 151 -22.64 -6.77 8.03
C TYR A 151 -23.24 -5.45 7.52
N ASP A 152 -23.31 -4.47 8.44
CA ASP A 152 -23.80 -3.12 8.19
C ASP A 152 -22.59 -2.19 8.13
N GLU A 153 -22.32 -1.70 6.91
CA GLU A 153 -21.74 -0.41 6.50
C GLU A 153 -20.79 0.32 7.48
N SER A 154 -19.90 -0.39 8.18
CA SER A 154 -18.81 0.24 8.93
C SER A 154 -17.65 0.57 8.00
N ASP A 155 -17.10 1.77 8.20
CA ASP A 155 -16.06 2.44 7.41
C ASP A 155 -14.68 1.74 7.48
N THR A 156 -14.63 0.49 7.04
CA THR A 156 -13.46 -0.38 7.15
C THR A 156 -12.59 -0.31 5.91
N TRP A 157 -11.27 -0.25 6.15
CA TRP A 157 -10.25 -0.20 5.11
C TRP A 157 -10.46 -1.27 4.03
N GLY A 158 -10.60 -2.54 4.43
CA GLY A 158 -10.65 -3.67 3.51
C GLY A 158 -11.91 -3.73 2.63
N THR A 159 -13.02 -3.13 3.05
CA THR A 159 -14.30 -3.23 2.31
C THR A 159 -14.56 -2.03 1.41
N HIS A 160 -14.27 -0.81 1.87
CA HIS A 160 -14.71 0.41 1.17
C HIS A 160 -13.57 1.20 0.53
N HIS A 161 -12.36 1.13 1.09
CA HIS A 161 -11.27 2.02 0.71
C HIS A 161 -10.17 1.33 -0.08
N HIS A 162 -9.83 0.10 0.32
CA HIS A 162 -8.72 -0.69 -0.22
C HIS A 162 -8.81 -0.84 -1.74
N GLY A 163 -9.99 -1.14 -2.28
CA GLY A 163 -10.18 -1.24 -3.74
C GLY A 163 -10.12 0.12 -4.46
N VAL A 164 -10.64 1.18 -3.83
CA VAL A 164 -10.75 2.50 -4.43
C VAL A 164 -9.38 3.13 -4.65
N VAL A 165 -8.48 3.03 -3.67
CA VAL A 165 -7.09 3.53 -3.81
C VAL A 165 -6.14 2.52 -4.45
N LEU A 166 -6.69 1.55 -5.18
CA LEU A 166 -5.93 0.52 -5.92
C LEU A 166 -5.00 -0.29 -5.02
N LYS A 167 -5.46 -0.60 -3.80
CA LYS A 167 -4.70 -1.21 -2.71
C LYS A 167 -3.57 -0.30 -2.26
N VAL A 168 -2.35 -0.55 -2.72
CA VAL A 168 -1.16 0.30 -2.51
C VAL A 168 -0.78 1.06 -3.77
N GLY A 169 -1.51 0.86 -4.87
CA GLY A 169 -1.17 1.36 -6.19
C GLY A 169 -1.08 2.87 -6.22
N ALA A 170 -2.11 3.57 -5.73
CA ALA A 170 -2.12 5.03 -5.69
C ALA A 170 -0.97 5.60 -4.84
N ALA A 171 -0.72 5.00 -3.67
CA ALA A 171 0.35 5.41 -2.76
C ALA A 171 1.75 5.24 -3.36
N LEU A 172 2.05 4.08 -3.97
CA LEU A 172 3.35 3.83 -4.59
C LEU A 172 3.55 4.65 -5.87
N MET A 173 2.49 4.84 -6.66
CA MET A 173 2.56 5.74 -7.81
C MET A 173 2.81 7.19 -7.38
N TYR A 174 2.12 7.67 -6.32
CA TYR A 174 2.38 8.98 -5.73
C TYR A 174 3.83 9.11 -5.31
N ASP A 175 4.35 8.13 -4.56
CA ASP A 175 5.70 8.14 -4.02
C ASP A 175 6.77 8.15 -5.12
N PHE A 176 6.64 7.29 -6.12
CA PHE A 176 7.64 7.17 -7.18
C PHE A 176 7.55 8.28 -8.23
N LEU A 177 6.33 8.77 -8.52
CA LEU A 177 6.15 9.83 -9.52
C LEU A 177 6.28 11.23 -8.93
N TYR A 178 6.28 11.38 -7.60
CA TYR A 178 6.28 12.67 -6.92
C TYR A 178 7.22 13.71 -7.56
N PRO A 179 8.50 13.41 -7.89
CA PRO A 179 9.41 14.40 -8.47
C PRO A 179 8.97 14.96 -9.84
N TYR A 180 8.07 14.25 -10.53
CA TYR A 180 7.58 14.58 -11.87
C TYR A 180 6.15 15.14 -11.89
N LEU A 181 5.39 14.98 -10.81
CA LEU A 181 4.02 15.46 -10.71
C LEU A 181 3.96 16.98 -10.54
N ALA A 182 2.93 17.61 -11.12
CA ALA A 182 2.57 18.97 -10.81
C ALA A 182 2.06 19.09 -9.36
N ALA A 183 2.19 20.27 -8.75
CA ALA A 183 1.73 20.50 -7.38
C ALA A 183 0.23 20.20 -7.20
N SER A 184 -0.60 20.53 -8.20
CA SER A 184 -2.04 20.24 -8.21
C SER A 184 -2.32 18.73 -8.22
N THR A 185 -1.59 17.97 -9.04
CA THR A 185 -1.71 16.51 -9.08
C THR A 185 -1.30 15.89 -7.76
N ARG A 186 -0.19 16.37 -7.15
CA ARG A 186 0.25 15.89 -5.83
C ARG A 186 -0.81 16.11 -4.76
N GLN A 187 -1.41 17.30 -4.75
CA GLN A 187 -2.48 17.64 -3.83
C GLN A 187 -3.69 16.71 -3.99
N LYS A 188 -4.18 16.50 -5.23
CA LYS A 188 -5.33 15.62 -5.50
C LYS A 188 -5.09 14.19 -5.01
N VAL A 189 -3.92 13.63 -5.30
CA VAL A 189 -3.60 12.26 -4.87
C VAL A 189 -3.48 12.17 -3.35
N ARG A 190 -2.82 13.14 -2.71
CA ARG A 190 -2.73 13.21 -1.25
C ARG A 190 -4.11 13.32 -0.60
N GLU A 191 -5.00 14.16 -1.14
CA GLU A 191 -6.38 14.28 -0.64
C GLU A 191 -7.14 12.95 -0.78
N ALA A 192 -6.99 12.23 -1.89
CA ALA A 192 -7.59 10.91 -2.07
C ALA A 192 -7.09 9.91 -1.02
N LEU A 193 -5.77 9.84 -0.80
CA LEU A 193 -5.16 8.96 0.21
C LEU A 193 -5.59 9.34 1.62
N SER A 194 -5.66 10.64 1.93
CA SER A 194 -6.11 11.13 3.24
C SER A 194 -7.57 10.78 3.49
N LEU A 195 -8.45 10.97 2.50
CA LEU A 195 -9.87 10.59 2.60
C LEU A 195 -10.05 9.09 2.81
N ALA A 196 -9.22 8.25 2.18
CA ALA A 196 -9.30 6.80 2.29
C ALA A 196 -8.78 6.24 3.62
N THR A 197 -7.92 6.99 4.32
CA THR A 197 -7.18 6.48 5.48
C THR A 197 -7.54 7.17 6.79
N ALA A 198 -8.01 8.42 6.76
CA ALA A 198 -8.36 9.17 7.97
C ALA A 198 -9.51 8.49 8.73
N GLY A 199 -9.34 8.31 10.04
CA GLY A 199 -10.35 7.68 10.91
C GLY A 199 -10.66 6.22 10.60
N THR A 200 -10.02 5.59 9.61
CA THR A 200 -10.36 4.21 9.21
C THR A 200 -9.88 3.20 10.25
N TRP A 201 -10.41 1.99 10.11
CA TRP A 201 -10.00 0.83 10.87
C TRP A 201 -9.74 -0.34 9.93
N SER A 202 -8.71 -1.12 10.24
CA SER A 202 -8.38 -2.36 9.57
C SER A 202 -8.31 -3.51 10.58
N VAL A 203 -8.53 -4.71 10.06
CA VAL A 203 -8.48 -5.94 10.83
C VAL A 203 -7.14 -6.06 11.59
N GLY A 204 -7.19 -6.49 12.85
CA GLY A 204 -6.00 -6.67 13.71
C GLY A 204 -5.47 -5.41 14.41
N MET A 205 -6.01 -4.21 14.15
CA MET A 205 -5.59 -2.99 14.86
C MET A 205 -5.91 -3.03 16.36
N ASP A 206 -7.18 -3.10 16.70
CA ASP A 206 -7.65 -2.95 18.09
C ASP A 206 -8.34 -4.21 18.65
N ALA A 207 -8.57 -5.23 17.80
CA ALA A 207 -9.55 -6.29 18.07
C ALA A 207 -8.96 -7.69 18.34
N VAL A 208 -7.69 -7.96 18.03
CA VAL A 208 -7.13 -9.32 18.13
C VAL A 208 -5.79 -9.30 18.88
N PRO A 209 -5.61 -10.13 19.94
CA PRO A 209 -4.30 -10.36 20.53
C PRO A 209 -3.28 -10.88 19.50
N ALA A 210 -1.99 -10.64 19.71
CA ALA A 210 -0.94 -11.03 18.76
C ALA A 210 -0.88 -12.56 18.46
N ALA A 211 -1.30 -13.42 19.38
CA ALA A 211 -1.15 -14.87 19.19
C ALA A 211 -2.16 -15.51 18.19
N PRO A 212 -3.49 -15.25 18.21
CA PRO A 212 -4.43 -15.83 17.24
C PRO A 212 -4.37 -15.19 15.85
N ALA A 213 -3.76 -14.03 15.73
CA ALA A 213 -3.75 -13.27 14.51
C ALA A 213 -2.46 -13.47 13.68
N ALA A 214 -1.39 -13.99 14.30
CA ALA A 214 -0.19 -14.47 13.61
C ALA A 214 -0.46 -15.66 12.64
N THR A 215 -1.66 -16.24 12.66
CA THR A 215 -2.08 -17.31 11.74
C THR A 215 -2.91 -16.81 10.55
N SER A 216 -3.19 -15.51 10.44
CA SER A 216 -4.01 -14.95 9.35
C SER A 216 -3.15 -14.26 8.30
N SER A 217 -3.20 -14.74 7.07
CA SER A 217 -2.57 -14.07 5.91
C SER A 217 -3.27 -12.76 5.53
N GLN A 218 -4.51 -12.54 5.98
CA GLN A 218 -5.25 -11.32 5.67
C GLN A 218 -4.74 -10.10 6.44
N LEU A 219 -4.11 -10.31 7.60
CA LEU A 219 -3.61 -9.22 8.44
C LEU A 219 -2.38 -8.52 7.85
N PRO A 220 -1.30 -9.25 7.45
CA PRO A 220 -0.19 -8.63 6.72
C PRO A 220 -0.63 -7.99 5.41
N SER A 221 -1.62 -8.58 4.71
CA SER A 221 -2.10 -8.04 3.44
C SER A 221 -2.90 -6.74 3.61
N LEU A 222 -4.02 -6.77 4.34
CA LEU A 222 -4.92 -5.62 4.41
C LEU A 222 -4.33 -4.50 5.25
N THR A 223 -3.84 -4.81 6.46
CA THR A 223 -3.30 -3.79 7.37
C THR A 223 -1.91 -3.32 6.94
N GLY A 224 -1.11 -4.19 6.32
CA GLY A 224 0.13 -3.77 5.66
C GLY A 224 -0.12 -2.77 4.54
N ASP A 225 -1.15 -2.99 3.72
CA ASP A 225 -1.51 -2.04 2.66
C ASP A 225 -1.96 -0.68 3.24
N LEU A 226 -2.71 -0.66 4.34
CA LEU A 226 -3.05 0.58 5.05
C LEU A 226 -1.80 1.33 5.52
N VAL A 227 -0.85 0.61 6.13
CA VAL A 227 0.42 1.19 6.58
C VAL A 227 1.19 1.81 5.41
N LEU A 228 1.27 1.12 4.26
CA LEU A 228 1.96 1.64 3.07
C LEU A 228 1.30 2.89 2.50
N ASN A 229 -0.04 2.96 2.50
CA ASN A 229 -0.77 4.16 2.08
C ASN A 229 -0.51 5.35 3.01
N LEU A 230 -0.52 5.13 4.33
CA LEU A 230 -0.22 6.15 5.33
C LEU A 230 1.25 6.61 5.28
N LEU A 231 2.19 5.69 5.03
CA LEU A 231 3.61 6.03 4.86
C LEU A 231 3.84 6.97 3.67
N ALA A 232 3.10 6.78 2.58
CA ALA A 232 3.21 7.63 1.40
C ALA A 232 2.80 9.09 1.67
N ILE A 233 2.02 9.38 2.71
CA ILE A 233 1.62 10.76 3.07
C ILE A 233 2.07 11.17 4.48
N LYS A 234 3.01 10.44 5.10
CA LYS A 234 3.37 10.63 6.51
C LYS A 234 3.80 12.06 6.83
N GLY A 235 3.06 12.73 7.70
CA GLY A 235 3.30 14.11 8.13
C GLY A 235 2.95 15.18 7.08
N GLU A 236 2.31 14.80 5.98
CA GLU A 236 1.72 15.74 5.02
C GLU A 236 0.27 16.09 5.41
N ASP A 237 -0.30 17.11 4.76
CA ASP A 237 -1.69 17.50 5.01
C ASP A 237 -2.66 16.32 4.87
N GLY A 238 -3.50 16.12 5.89
CA GLY A 238 -4.49 15.04 5.91
C GLY A 238 -3.98 13.70 6.46
N PHE A 239 -2.69 13.59 6.80
CA PHE A 239 -2.14 12.41 7.48
C PHE A 239 -2.75 12.22 8.87
N ASP A 240 -3.25 11.01 9.13
CA ASP A 240 -3.78 10.61 10.43
C ASP A 240 -2.74 9.78 11.21
N GLU A 241 -2.04 10.45 12.11
CA GLU A 241 -1.01 9.83 12.96
C GLU A 241 -1.60 8.74 13.87
N GLY A 242 -2.81 8.93 14.38
CA GLY A 242 -3.47 7.97 15.27
C GLY A 242 -3.86 6.67 14.57
N VAL A 243 -4.32 6.74 13.32
CA VAL A 243 -4.54 5.54 12.50
C VAL A 243 -3.21 4.87 12.18
N PHE A 244 -2.18 5.64 11.81
CA PHE A 244 -0.86 5.08 11.50
C PHE A 244 -0.26 4.33 12.67
N GLU A 245 -0.25 4.89 13.88
CA GLU A 245 0.31 4.24 15.06
C GLU A 245 -0.42 2.93 15.39
N ARG A 246 -1.75 2.92 15.31
CA ARG A 246 -2.55 1.71 15.54
C ARG A 246 -2.29 0.65 14.47
N ALA A 247 -2.23 1.03 13.19
CA ALA A 247 -1.97 0.11 12.08
C ALA A 247 -0.54 -0.42 12.10
N ALA A 248 0.45 0.43 12.38
CA ALA A 248 1.85 0.05 12.52
C ALA A 248 2.08 -0.85 13.74
N LYS A 249 1.43 -0.57 14.87
CA LYS A 249 1.45 -1.45 16.05
C LYS A 249 0.84 -2.81 15.72
N ALA A 250 -0.29 -2.82 15.03
CA ALA A 250 -0.90 -4.05 14.55
C ALA A 250 0.12 -4.83 13.73
N TYR A 251 0.69 -4.20 12.70
CA TYR A 251 1.62 -4.82 11.76
C TYR A 251 2.95 -5.27 12.41
N GLY A 252 3.49 -4.50 13.36
CA GLY A 252 4.76 -4.79 14.04
C GLY A 252 4.64 -5.69 15.26
N ALA A 253 3.41 -5.98 15.73
CA ALA A 253 3.16 -6.99 16.75
C ALA A 253 3.16 -8.44 16.19
N TRP A 254 3.43 -8.61 14.88
CA TRP A 254 3.61 -9.89 14.19
C TRP A 254 5.08 -10.25 13.99
#